data_AF-A0A3M2CQJ7-F1
#
_entry.id   AF-A0A3M2CQJ7-F1
#
_cell.length_a   1.000
_cell.length_b   1.000
_cell.length_c   1.000
_cell.angle_alpha   90.00
_cell.angle_beta   90.00
_cell.angle_gamma   90.00
#
_symmetry.space_group_name_H-M   'P 1'
#
loop_
_entity.id
_entity.type
_entity.pdbx_description
1 polymer ?
#
loop_
_entity_poly.entity_id
_entity_poly.type
_entity_poly.pdbx_seq_one_letter_code
_entity_poly.pdbx_strand_id
1 'polypeptide(L)'
;QLLSKYHVQPRTLIGVGLCIMAAAMWHMAGFNLQITFQQAVLARIFQAASLGFLFVPINTIAYAGLPPEKSNNAAALINLVRNIGGSTGIAVCTAMLSRRTQFHHLRLGEHLSSLDPQLQQFLSTVEHLLPAGQPSTLASPSPRALALLDAMVNRQAAMMAYLDIFVFLTYVALAMIPLVFVLRKIQPRGGPTLAH
;
A
#
# COMPACT_ATOMS: atom_id res chain seq x y z
N GLN A 1 -28.36 7.58 -13.86
CA GLN A 1 -28.76 8.22 -15.14
C GLN A 1 -27.58 8.65 -16.02
N LEU A 2 -26.40 9.04 -15.49
CA LEU A 2 -25.21 9.33 -16.31
C LEU A 2 -24.57 8.08 -16.99
N LEU A 3 -24.62 6.91 -16.34
CA LEU A 3 -24.10 5.64 -16.90
C LEU A 3 -24.91 5.11 -18.11
N SER A 4 -26.15 5.57 -18.28
CA SER A 4 -27.01 5.21 -19.42
C SER A 4 -26.71 6.04 -20.67
N LYS A 5 -26.01 7.18 -20.54
CA LYS A 5 -25.80 8.12 -21.66
C LYS A 5 -24.49 7.84 -22.44
N TYR A 6 -23.56 7.06 -21.87
CA TYR A 6 -22.22 6.87 -22.44
C TYR A 6 -21.82 5.41 -22.76
N HIS A 7 -22.71 4.42 -22.65
CA HIS A 7 -22.41 2.99 -22.95
C HIS A 7 -21.18 2.39 -22.22
N VAL A 8 -20.65 3.04 -21.18
CA VAL A 8 -19.46 2.54 -20.49
C VAL A 8 -19.85 1.36 -19.61
N GLN A 9 -19.29 0.19 -19.91
CA GLN A 9 -19.60 -1.02 -19.17
C GLN A 9 -18.95 -0.95 -17.78
N PRO A 10 -19.65 -1.35 -16.70
CA PRO A 10 -19.11 -1.34 -15.35
C PRO A 10 -17.73 -2.00 -15.21
N ARG A 11 -17.45 -3.06 -15.99
CA ARG A 11 -16.13 -3.70 -16.05
C ARG A 11 -14.99 -2.77 -16.50
N THR A 12 -15.24 -1.86 -17.43
CA THR A 12 -14.22 -0.90 -17.90
C THR A 12 -13.87 0.09 -16.81
N LEU A 13 -14.85 0.53 -15.99
CA LEU A 13 -14.59 1.39 -14.84
C LEU A 13 -13.74 0.67 -13.79
N ILE A 14 -14.01 -0.61 -13.54
CA ILE A 14 -13.19 -1.43 -12.62
C ILE A 14 -11.76 -1.54 -13.14
N GLY A 15 -11.59 -1.84 -14.44
CA GLY A 15 -10.26 -1.92 -15.06
C GLY A 15 -9.48 -0.61 -14.94
N VAL A 16 -10.12 0.54 -15.21
CA VAL A 16 -9.51 1.86 -15.03
C VAL A 16 -9.13 2.10 -13.56
N GLY A 17 -10.02 1.77 -12.62
CA GLY A 17 -9.73 1.88 -11.18
C GLY A 17 -8.52 1.05 -10.76
N LEU A 18 -8.41 -0.19 -11.24
CA LEU A 18 -7.25 -1.06 -11.00
C LEU A 18 -5.96 -0.51 -11.63
N CYS A 19 -6.02 0.05 -12.83
CA CYS A 19 -4.88 0.70 -13.46
C CYS A 19 -4.40 1.92 -12.65
N ILE A 20 -5.33 2.77 -12.19
CA ILE A 20 -5.00 3.92 -11.34
C ILE A 20 -4.37 3.44 -10.03
N MET A 21 -4.92 2.39 -9.40
CA MET A 21 -4.36 1.81 -8.19
C MET A 21 -2.95 1.27 -8.42
N ALA A 22 -2.72 0.50 -9.48
CA ALA A 22 -1.42 -0.06 -9.82
C ALA A 22 -0.38 1.04 -10.09
N ALA A 23 -0.74 2.07 -10.85
CA ALA A 23 0.12 3.22 -11.13
C ALA A 23 0.45 4.02 -9.84
N ALA A 24 -0.54 4.21 -8.95
CA ALA A 24 -0.34 4.89 -7.68
C ALA A 24 0.63 4.11 -6.78
N MET A 25 0.43 2.80 -6.63
CA MET A 25 1.33 1.93 -5.86
C MET A 25 2.74 1.90 -6.45
N TRP A 26 2.85 1.85 -7.78
CA TRP A 26 4.15 1.88 -8.46
C TRP A 26 4.89 3.20 -8.24
N HIS A 27 4.18 4.32 -8.29
CA HIS A 27 4.76 5.62 -7.97
C HIS A 27 5.24 5.70 -6.51
N MET A 28 4.47 5.13 -5.57
CA MET A 28 4.86 5.06 -4.16
C MET A 28 6.06 4.15 -3.91
N ALA A 29 6.28 3.13 -4.76
CA ALA A 29 7.47 2.27 -4.68
C ALA A 29 8.79 3.01 -4.98
N GLY A 30 8.73 4.22 -5.54
CA GLY A 30 9.89 5.10 -5.73
C GLY A 30 10.16 6.07 -4.58
N PHE A 31 9.41 5.98 -3.47
CA PHE A 31 9.57 6.90 -2.35
C PHE A 31 10.84 6.63 -1.52
N ASN A 32 11.23 7.62 -0.72
CA ASN A 32 12.34 7.52 0.22
C ASN A 32 11.98 8.25 1.54
N LEU A 33 12.91 8.30 2.50
CA LEU A 33 12.69 8.94 3.80
C LEU A 33 12.49 10.47 3.73
N GLN A 34 12.79 11.09 2.58
CA GLN A 34 12.73 12.53 2.35
C GLN A 34 11.48 12.95 1.57
N ILE A 35 10.47 12.07 1.50
CA ILE A 35 9.19 12.39 0.85
C ILE A 35 8.60 13.69 1.40
N THR A 36 8.15 14.56 0.48
CA THR A 36 7.48 15.81 0.87
C THR A 36 6.02 15.58 1.21
N PHE A 37 5.44 16.46 2.02
CA PHE A 37 4.02 16.40 2.38
C PHE A 37 3.12 16.39 1.14
N GLN A 38 3.44 17.19 0.12
CA GLN A 38 2.68 17.26 -1.13
C GLN A 38 2.69 15.93 -1.90
N GLN A 39 3.84 15.24 -1.97
CA GLN A 39 3.94 13.92 -2.61
C GLN A 39 3.08 12.88 -1.89
N ALA A 40 3.07 12.91 -0.55
CA ALA A 40 2.23 12.03 0.25
C ALA A 40 0.73 12.29 0.03
N VAL A 41 0.32 13.56 -0.02
CA VAL A 41 -1.07 13.97 -0.29
C VAL A 41 -1.51 13.52 -1.68
N LEU A 42 -0.70 13.77 -2.72
CA LEU A 42 -1.01 13.33 -4.09
C LEU A 42 -1.16 11.80 -4.16
N ALA A 43 -0.27 11.04 -3.53
CA ALA A 43 -0.37 9.59 -3.48
C ALA A 43 -1.67 9.12 -2.81
N ARG A 44 -2.13 9.80 -1.76
CA ARG A 44 -3.42 9.51 -1.10
C ARG A 44 -4.61 9.87 -1.98
N ILE A 45 -4.54 10.95 -2.74
CA ILE A 45 -5.59 11.35 -3.69
C ILE A 45 -5.75 10.29 -4.77
N PHE A 46 -4.66 9.81 -5.38
CA PHE A 46 -4.74 8.75 -6.40
C PHE A 46 -5.29 7.44 -5.84
N GLN A 47 -4.91 7.05 -4.62
CA GLN A 47 -5.50 5.90 -3.94
C GLN A 47 -7.01 6.08 -3.70
N ALA A 48 -7.44 7.24 -3.19
CA ALA A 48 -8.85 7.52 -2.96
C ALA A 48 -9.66 7.54 -4.27
N ALA A 49 -9.09 8.13 -5.34
CA ALA A 49 -9.70 8.14 -6.66
C ALA A 49 -9.93 6.72 -7.18
N SER A 50 -8.92 5.86 -7.11
CA SER A 50 -9.04 4.46 -7.54
C SER A 50 -10.15 3.71 -6.81
N LEU A 51 -10.30 3.93 -5.50
CA LEU A 51 -11.36 3.30 -4.71
C LEU A 51 -12.75 3.75 -5.17
N GLY A 52 -12.92 5.03 -5.52
CA GLY A 52 -14.17 5.54 -6.10
C GLY A 52 -14.56 4.84 -7.40
N PHE A 53 -13.58 4.60 -8.29
CA PHE A 53 -13.79 3.88 -9.55
C PHE A 53 -14.07 2.39 -9.37
N LEU A 54 -13.59 1.77 -8.28
CA LEU A 54 -13.89 0.37 -7.98
C LEU A 54 -15.25 0.21 -7.29
N PHE A 55 -15.56 1.06 -6.31
CA PHE A 55 -16.69 0.88 -5.42
C PHE A 55 -18.05 0.96 -6.16
N VAL A 56 -18.23 1.96 -7.01
CA VAL A 56 -19.51 2.19 -7.72
C VAL A 56 -19.87 1.01 -8.66
N PRO A 57 -19.01 0.61 -9.61
CA PRO A 57 -19.34 -0.48 -10.52
C PRO A 57 -19.38 -1.84 -9.82
N ILE A 58 -18.52 -2.13 -8.84
CA ILE A 58 -18.57 -3.42 -8.12
C ILE A 58 -19.92 -3.60 -7.44
N ASN A 59 -20.42 -2.59 -6.72
CA ASN A 59 -21.74 -2.68 -6.09
C ASN A 59 -22.84 -2.77 -7.15
N THR A 60 -22.76 -1.97 -8.22
CA THR A 60 -23.75 -2.02 -9.32
C THR A 60 -23.86 -3.42 -9.92
N ILE A 61 -22.72 -4.09 -10.13
CA ILE A 61 -22.64 -5.46 -10.63
C ILE A 61 -23.20 -6.46 -9.60
N ALA A 62 -22.85 -6.30 -8.34
CA ALA A 62 -23.23 -7.22 -7.28
C ALA A 62 -24.75 -7.25 -7.02
N TYR A 63 -25.46 -6.13 -7.25
CA TYR A 63 -26.92 -6.06 -7.15
C TYR A 63 -27.64 -6.28 -8.48
N ALA A 64 -26.93 -6.47 -9.60
CA ALA A 64 -27.54 -6.60 -10.91
C ALA A 64 -28.39 -7.88 -11.00
N GLY A 65 -29.70 -7.72 -11.22
CA GLY A 65 -30.63 -8.85 -11.39
C GLY A 65 -31.14 -9.48 -10.09
N LEU A 66 -30.79 -8.93 -8.92
CA LEU A 66 -31.34 -9.38 -7.65
C LEU A 66 -32.74 -8.80 -7.41
N PRO A 67 -33.71 -9.62 -6.91
CA PRO A 67 -34.98 -9.11 -6.46
C PRO A 67 -34.80 -8.24 -5.20
N PRO A 68 -35.64 -7.19 -5.01
CA PRO A 68 -35.49 -6.23 -3.92
C PRO A 68 -35.36 -6.88 -2.54
N GLU A 69 -36.13 -7.93 -2.28
CA GLU A 69 -36.17 -8.70 -1.04
C GLU A 69 -34.82 -9.33 -0.65
N LYS A 70 -33.97 -9.67 -1.64
CA LYS A 70 -32.66 -10.29 -1.39
C LYS A 70 -31.52 -9.28 -1.27
N SER A 71 -31.79 -7.99 -1.48
CA SER A 71 -30.78 -6.93 -1.45
C SER A 71 -30.09 -6.82 -0.09
N ASN A 72 -30.83 -7.00 1.01
CA ASN A 72 -30.27 -6.96 2.36
C ASN A 72 -29.25 -8.08 2.59
N ASN A 73 -29.57 -9.30 2.15
CA ASN A 73 -28.65 -10.44 2.26
C ASN A 73 -27.42 -10.28 1.38
N ALA A 74 -27.57 -9.74 0.17
CA ALA A 74 -26.45 -9.42 -0.72
C ALA A 74 -25.54 -8.34 -0.10
N ALA A 75 -26.11 -7.30 0.50
CA ALA A 75 -25.35 -6.25 1.19
C ALA A 75 -24.53 -6.80 2.36
N ALA A 76 -25.15 -7.67 3.18
CA ALA A 76 -24.48 -8.34 4.28
C ALA A 76 -23.29 -9.18 3.79
N LEU A 77 -23.47 -9.97 2.73
CA LEU A 77 -22.41 -10.79 2.16
C LEU A 77 -21.27 -9.96 1.56
N ILE A 78 -21.58 -8.89 0.82
CA ILE A 78 -20.57 -7.98 0.25
C ILE A 78 -19.73 -7.35 1.35
N ASN A 79 -20.37 -6.88 2.43
CA ASN A 79 -19.65 -6.29 3.56
C ASN A 79 -18.81 -7.34 4.30
N LEU A 80 -19.31 -8.56 4.47
CA LEU A 80 -18.56 -9.66 5.06
C LEU A 80 -17.30 -9.97 4.24
N VAL A 81 -17.44 -10.20 2.94
CA VAL A 81 -16.32 -10.48 2.03
C VAL A 81 -15.33 -9.32 2.00
N ARG A 82 -15.81 -8.07 2.01
CA ARG A 82 -14.95 -6.88 2.07
C ARG A 82 -14.17 -6.80 3.38
N ASN A 83 -14.80 -7.05 4.52
CA ASN A 83 -14.14 -7.01 5.81
C ASN A 83 -13.10 -8.13 5.95
N ILE A 84 -13.43 -9.35 5.51
CA ILE A 84 -12.51 -10.49 5.50
C ILE A 84 -11.34 -10.23 4.55
N GLY A 85 -11.62 -9.78 3.32
CA GLY A 85 -10.59 -9.46 2.33
C GLY A 85 -9.69 -8.32 2.80
N GLY A 86 -10.28 -7.28 3.39
CA GLY A 86 -9.56 -6.14 3.95
C GLY A 86 -8.66 -6.54 5.12
N SER A 87 -9.17 -7.29 6.09
CA SER A 87 -8.38 -7.74 7.24
C SER A 87 -7.28 -8.72 6.83
N THR A 88 -7.56 -9.64 5.91
CA THR A 88 -6.58 -10.58 5.37
C THR A 88 -5.48 -9.85 4.63
N GLY A 89 -5.83 -8.88 3.78
CA GLY A 89 -4.86 -8.06 3.05
C GLY A 89 -3.96 -7.27 4.00
N ILE A 90 -4.54 -6.64 5.03
CA ILE A 90 -3.78 -5.94 6.06
C ILE A 90 -2.84 -6.91 6.79
N ALA A 91 -3.33 -8.07 7.23
CA ALA A 91 -2.52 -9.06 7.94
C ALA A 91 -1.33 -9.55 7.11
N VAL A 92 -1.54 -9.84 5.83
CA VAL A 92 -0.46 -10.21 4.89
C VAL A 92 0.56 -9.09 4.76
N CYS A 93 0.11 -7.85 4.52
CA CYS A 93 1.01 -6.70 4.42
C CYS A 93 1.79 -6.44 5.71
N THR A 94 1.16 -6.57 6.89
CA THR A 94 1.82 -6.40 8.19
C THR A 94 2.84 -7.50 8.46
N ALA A 95 2.50 -8.76 8.18
CA ALA A 95 3.44 -9.87 8.29
C ALA A 95 4.63 -9.70 7.34
N MET A 96 4.37 -9.29 6.10
CA MET A 96 5.41 -9.02 5.11
C MET A 96 6.30 -7.84 5.53
N LEU A 97 5.72 -6.77 6.08
CA LEU A 97 6.46 -5.62 6.62
C LEU A 97 7.44 -6.05 7.70
N SER A 98 6.98 -6.84 8.66
CA SER A 98 7.83 -7.35 9.74
C SER A 98 9.01 -8.17 9.19
N ARG A 99 8.72 -9.15 8.31
CA ARG A 99 9.75 -10.02 7.72
C ARG A 99 10.73 -9.28 6.83
N ARG A 100 10.25 -8.34 5.99
CA ARG A 100 11.10 -7.55 5.10
C ARG A 100 11.92 -6.51 5.86
N THR A 101 11.38 -5.93 6.94
CA THR A 101 12.15 -5.04 7.81
C THR A 101 13.31 -5.79 8.45
N GLN A 102 13.08 -6.98 8.99
CA GLN A 102 14.15 -7.83 9.53
C GLN A 102 15.19 -8.20 8.45
N PHE A 103 14.74 -8.59 7.26
CA PHE A 103 15.64 -8.91 6.15
C PHE A 103 16.56 -7.72 5.80
N HIS A 104 15.99 -6.53 5.64
CA HIS A 104 16.73 -5.32 5.31
C HIS A 104 17.61 -4.82 6.46
N HIS A 105 17.18 -5.00 7.70
CA HIS A 105 17.96 -4.66 8.89
C HIS A 105 19.23 -5.50 8.97
N LEU A 106 19.12 -6.82 8.77
CA LEU A 106 20.28 -7.71 8.70
C LEU A 106 21.22 -7.34 7.55
N ARG A 107 20.67 -7.06 6.36
CA ARG A 107 21.46 -6.63 5.20
C ARG A 107 22.19 -5.31 5.42
N LEU A 108 21.54 -4.32 6.04
CA LEU A 108 22.19 -3.06 6.38
C LEU A 108 23.27 -3.27 7.45
N GLY A 109 23.00 -4.11 8.45
CA GLY A 109 23.96 -4.49 9.49
C GLY A 109 25.22 -5.16 8.94
N GLU A 110 25.10 -6.01 7.91
CA GLU A 110 26.24 -6.64 7.23
C GLU A 110 27.19 -5.61 6.58
N HIS A 111 26.68 -4.45 6.15
CA HIS A 111 27.49 -3.38 5.55
C HIS A 111 28.11 -2.44 6.58
N LEU A 112 27.66 -2.47 7.84
CA LEU A 112 28.25 -1.73 8.94
C LEU A 112 29.52 -2.45 9.43
N SER A 113 30.58 -2.39 8.63
CA SER A 113 31.91 -2.86 9.02
C SER A 113 32.59 -1.82 9.92
N SER A 114 33.42 -2.28 10.87
CA SER A 114 34.24 -1.42 11.75
C SER A 114 35.20 -0.48 10.99
N LEU A 115 35.40 -0.74 9.69
CA LEU A 115 36.23 0.02 8.77
C LEU A 115 35.47 1.13 8.03
N ASP A 116 34.15 1.26 8.21
CA ASP A 116 33.37 2.30 7.54
C ASP A 116 33.65 3.69 8.17
N PRO A 117 34.24 4.64 7.41
CA PRO A 117 34.52 5.98 7.91
C PRO A 117 33.27 6.73 8.40
N GLN A 118 32.08 6.44 7.82
CA GLN A 118 30.83 7.07 8.26
C GLN A 118 30.41 6.59 9.65
N LEU A 119 30.61 5.30 9.95
CA LEU A 119 30.31 4.75 11.27
C LEU A 119 31.24 5.34 12.34
N GLN A 120 32.53 5.51 12.01
CA GLN A 120 33.50 6.14 12.92
C GLN A 120 33.13 7.60 13.20
N GLN A 121 32.75 8.36 12.17
CA GLN A 121 32.32 9.75 12.31
C GLN A 121 31.01 9.86 13.11
N PHE A 122 30.06 8.95 12.92
CA PHE A 122 28.84 8.89 13.73
C PHE A 122 29.14 8.65 15.21
N LEU A 123 29.97 7.66 15.52
CA LEU A 123 30.34 7.32 16.90
C LEU A 123 31.02 8.50 17.60
N SER A 124 31.97 9.17 16.93
CA SER A 124 32.62 10.38 17.47
C SER A 124 31.64 11.54 17.70
N THR A 125 30.68 11.74 16.79
CA THR A 125 29.65 12.79 16.94
C THR A 125 28.75 12.52 18.13
N VAL A 126 28.31 11.27 18.30
CA VAL A 126 27.47 10.88 19.43
C VAL A 126 28.24 10.98 20.74
N GLU A 127 29.52 10.60 20.77
CA GLU A 127 30.39 10.74 21.94
C GLU A 127 30.46 12.19 22.45
N HIS A 128 30.57 13.17 21.55
CA HIS A 128 30.60 14.60 21.91
C HIS A 128 29.25 15.13 22.45
N LEU A 129 28.14 14.45 22.17
CA LEU A 129 26.81 14.83 22.64
C LEU A 129 26.42 14.16 23.97
N LEU A 130 27.17 13.16 24.42
CA LEU A 130 26.95 12.54 25.74
C LEU A 130 27.66 13.37 26.83
N PRO A 131 26.97 13.72 27.93
CA PRO A 131 27.60 14.32 29.11
C PRO A 131 28.71 13.43 29.64
N ALA A 132 29.87 14.05 29.92
CA ALA A 132 31.12 13.41 30.33
C ALA A 132 30.91 12.20 31.26
N GLY A 133 31.25 11.01 30.79
CA GLY A 133 31.15 9.80 31.60
C GLY A 133 31.76 8.53 31.03
N GLN A 134 31.74 8.32 29.70
CA GLN A 134 32.37 7.14 29.09
C GLN A 134 32.95 7.47 27.70
N PRO A 135 34.27 7.27 27.48
CA PRO A 135 34.85 7.39 26.15
C PRO A 135 34.25 6.30 25.24
N SER A 136 33.57 6.72 24.17
CA SER A 136 32.94 5.87 23.16
C SER A 136 33.96 5.52 22.08
N THR A 137 34.98 4.75 22.42
CA THR A 137 35.93 4.26 21.40
C THR A 137 35.30 3.13 20.57
N LEU A 138 35.81 2.87 19.37
CA LEU A 138 35.44 1.70 18.55
C LEU A 138 35.59 0.36 19.31
N ALA A 139 36.41 0.32 20.35
CA ALA A 139 36.62 -0.85 21.19
C ALA A 139 35.55 -1.05 22.28
N SER A 140 34.86 0.03 22.69
CA SER A 140 33.82 0.03 23.72
C SER A 140 32.73 1.06 23.38
N PRO A 141 31.89 0.82 22.34
CA PRO A 141 30.85 1.75 21.95
C PRO A 141 29.83 1.91 23.07
N SER A 142 29.39 3.15 23.32
CA SER A 142 28.37 3.41 24.35
C SER A 142 27.05 2.71 23.98
N PRO A 143 26.35 2.07 24.94
CA PRO A 143 25.06 1.41 24.68
C PRO A 143 24.03 2.35 24.04
N ARG A 144 24.12 3.65 24.36
CA ARG A 144 23.26 4.70 23.80
C ARG A 144 23.57 4.98 22.33
N ALA A 145 24.84 5.01 21.93
CA ALA A 145 25.23 5.18 20.53
C ALA A 145 24.78 3.99 19.68
N LEU A 146 24.94 2.76 20.18
CA LEU A 146 24.44 1.55 19.51
C LEU A 146 22.92 1.57 19.34
N ALA A 147 22.17 1.98 20.37
CA ALA A 147 20.72 2.08 20.29
C ALA A 147 20.25 3.13 19.25
N LEU A 148 20.96 4.27 19.15
CA LEU A 148 20.66 5.29 18.13
C LEU A 148 20.97 4.79 16.72
N LEU A 149 22.11 4.11 16.53
CA LEU A 149 22.47 3.50 15.25
C LEU A 149 21.44 2.46 14.83
N ASP A 150 21.07 1.55 15.75
CA ASP A 150 20.06 0.52 15.50
C ASP A 150 18.71 1.14 15.11
N ALA A 151 18.28 2.21 15.79
CA ALA A 151 17.06 2.93 15.43
C ALA A 151 17.11 3.54 14.02
N MET A 152 18.26 4.06 13.59
CA MET A 152 18.45 4.58 12.23
C MET A 152 18.43 3.46 11.18
N VAL A 153 19.14 2.36 11.43
CA VAL A 153 19.14 1.16 10.56
C VAL A 153 17.74 0.60 10.45
N ASN A 154 17.02 0.46 11.56
CA ASN A 154 15.65 -0.03 11.59
C ASN A 154 14.69 0.89 10.83
N ARG A 155 14.85 2.22 10.93
CA ARG A 155 14.05 3.18 10.15
C ARG A 155 14.30 3.03 8.64
N GLN A 156 15.55 2.87 8.23
CA GLN A 156 15.92 2.66 6.83
C GLN A 156 15.39 1.31 6.32
N ALA A 157 15.55 0.25 7.12
CA ALA A 157 15.07 -1.08 6.80
C ALA A 157 13.54 -1.12 6.65
N ALA A 158 12.81 -0.44 7.54
CA ALA A 158 11.37 -0.32 7.48
C ALA A 158 10.92 0.43 6.21
N MET A 159 11.64 1.48 5.80
CA MET A 159 11.35 2.15 4.53
C MET A 159 11.49 1.19 3.35
N MET A 160 12.62 0.48 3.24
CA MET A 160 12.84 -0.47 2.14
C MET A 160 11.77 -1.57 2.12
N ALA A 161 11.34 -2.03 3.30
CA ALA A 161 10.24 -2.96 3.43
C ALA A 161 8.89 -2.38 2.95
N TYR A 162 8.58 -1.10 3.21
CA TYR A 162 7.40 -0.44 2.65
C TYR A 162 7.44 -0.38 1.12
N LEU A 163 8.60 -0.09 0.53
CA LEU A 163 8.75 -0.07 -0.94
C LEU A 163 8.46 -1.45 -1.55
N ASP A 164 8.98 -2.51 -0.93
CA ASP A 164 8.69 -3.89 -1.36
C ASP A 164 7.19 -4.21 -1.33
N ILE A 165 6.48 -3.74 -0.29
CA ILE A 165 5.03 -3.93 -0.17
C ILE A 165 4.29 -3.16 -1.26
N PHE A 166 4.72 -1.93 -1.59
CA PHE A 166 4.11 -1.20 -2.69
C PHE A 166 4.30 -1.92 -4.04
N VAL A 167 5.50 -2.43 -4.32
CA VAL A 167 5.75 -3.26 -5.51
C VAL A 167 4.86 -4.51 -5.52
N PHE A 168 4.77 -5.21 -4.40
CA PHE A 168 3.89 -6.38 -4.27
C PHE A 168 2.43 -6.03 -4.55
N LEU A 169 1.91 -4.95 -3.96
CA LEU A 169 0.54 -4.49 -4.19
C LEU A 169 0.30 -4.03 -5.63
N THR A 170 1.30 -3.45 -6.30
CA THR A 170 1.23 -3.17 -7.75
C THR A 170 1.02 -4.46 -8.53
N TYR A 171 1.80 -5.51 -8.28
CA TYR A 171 1.64 -6.77 -8.99
C TYR A 171 0.30 -7.46 -8.69
N VAL A 172 -0.19 -7.39 -7.45
CA VAL A 172 -1.53 -7.88 -7.10
C VAL A 172 -2.60 -7.12 -7.87
N ALA A 173 -2.53 -5.78 -7.94
CA ALA A 173 -3.47 -4.97 -8.70
C ALA A 173 -3.42 -5.28 -10.21
N LEU A 174 -2.22 -5.42 -10.78
CA LEU A 174 -2.03 -5.81 -12.18
C LEU A 174 -2.58 -7.20 -12.48
N ALA A 175 -2.38 -8.18 -11.59
CA ALA A 175 -2.92 -9.53 -11.74
C ALA A 175 -4.46 -9.57 -11.71
N MET A 176 -5.11 -8.59 -11.08
CA MET A 176 -6.58 -8.47 -11.07
C MET A 176 -7.15 -7.88 -12.38
N ILE A 177 -6.36 -7.11 -13.13
CA ILE A 177 -6.81 -6.51 -14.41
C ILE A 177 -7.32 -7.55 -15.42
N PRO A 178 -6.59 -8.64 -15.76
CA PRO A 178 -7.09 -9.63 -16.71
C PRO A 178 -8.39 -10.31 -16.23
N LEU A 179 -8.56 -10.48 -14.92
CA LEU A 179 -9.75 -11.11 -14.33
C LEU A 179 -11.02 -10.26 -14.57
N VAL A 180 -10.88 -8.94 -14.69
CA VAL A 180 -12.00 -8.04 -15.02
C VAL A 180 -12.54 -8.27 -16.43
N PHE A 181 -11.70 -8.72 -17.37
CA PHE A 181 -12.15 -9.03 -18.73
C PHE A 181 -12.92 -10.35 -18.82
N VAL A 182 -12.68 -11.27 -17.88
CA VAL A 182 -13.44 -12.52 -17.73
C VAL A 182 -14.83 -12.25 -17.12
N LEU A 183 -15.00 -11.13 -16.40
CA LEU A 183 -16.28 -10.77 -15.80
C LEU A 183 -17.38 -10.60 -16.87
N ARG A 184 -18.52 -11.27 -16.63
CA ARG A 184 -19.67 -11.27 -17.53
C ARG A 184 -20.15 -9.85 -17.81
N LYS A 185 -20.36 -9.53 -19.08
CA LYS A 185 -20.92 -8.24 -19.51
C LYS A 185 -22.35 -8.11 -18.96
N ILE A 186 -22.55 -7.20 -18.02
CA ILE A 186 -23.89 -6.85 -17.56
C ILE A 186 -24.48 -5.86 -18.55
N GLN A 187 -25.57 -6.26 -19.20
CA GLN A 187 -26.38 -5.35 -19.98
C GLN A 187 -27.10 -4.43 -18.99
N PRO A 188 -26.96 -3.09 -19.10
CA PRO A 188 -27.81 -2.18 -18.35
C PRO A 188 -29.26 -2.52 -18.72
N ARG A 189 -30.08 -2.91 -17.74
CA ARG A 189 -31.53 -2.95 -17.96
C ARG A 189 -31.93 -1.54 -18.39
N GLY A 190 -32.41 -1.41 -19.63
CA GLY A 190 -33.03 -0.19 -20.11
C GLY A 190 -34.04 0.26 -19.06
N GLY A 191 -33.97 1.53 -18.69
CA GLY A 191 -35.05 2.13 -17.88
C GLY A 191 -36.38 1.89 -18.59
N PRO A 192 -37.51 1.93 -17.85
CA PRO A 192 -38.82 1.74 -18.45
C PRO A 192 -38.93 2.67 -19.65
N THR A 193 -39.12 2.10 -20.84
CA THR A 193 -39.64 2.85 -21.98
C THR A 193 -40.99 3.37 -21.52
N LEU A 194 -41.04 4.64 -21.14
CA LEU A 194 -42.28 5.36 -20.96
C LEU A 194 -42.97 5.34 -22.33
N ALA A 195 -43.89 4.40 -22.48
CA ALA A 195 -44.86 4.40 -23.55
C ALA A 195 -45.87 5.50 -23.22
N HIS A 196 -45.71 6.65 -23.87
CA HIS A 196 -46.77 7.63 -24.10
C HIS A 196 -46.59 8.17 -25.51
#